data_AF-A0A8J6ZX50-F1
#
_entry.id   AF-A0A8J6ZX50-F1
#
_cell.length_a   1.000
_cell.length_b   1.000
_cell.length_c   1.000
_cell.angle_alpha   90.00
_cell.angle_beta   90.00
_cell.angle_gamma   90.00
#
_symmetry.space_group_name_H-M   'P 1'
#
loop_
_entity.id
_entity.type
_entity.pdbx_description
1 polymer ?
#
loop_
_entity_poly.entity_id
_entity_poly.type
_entity_poly.pdbx_seq_one_letter_code
_entity_poly.pdbx_strand_id
1 'polypeptide(L)' 'MAISKILANITQYISEAAMRIFGPTDDQYPNIGVQPFTGEPYKKGTADSW' A
#
# COMPACT_ATOMS: atom_id res chain seq x y z
N MET A 1 -2.29 32.28 19.47
CA MET A 1 -2.01 33.33 18.45
C MET A 1 -1.85 32.66 17.09
N ALA A 2 -2.07 33.36 15.97
CA ALA A 2 -2.01 32.76 14.63
C ALA A 2 -0.65 32.12 14.31
N ILE A 3 0.46 32.73 14.74
CA ILE A 3 1.83 32.27 14.47
C ILE A 3 2.12 30.92 15.16
N SER A 4 1.68 30.74 16.40
CA SER A 4 1.90 29.47 17.12
C SER A 4 1.15 28.30 16.46
N LYS A 5 0.00 28.57 15.85
CA LYS A 5 -0.78 27.57 15.11
C LYS A 5 -0.09 27.18 13.79
N ILE A 6 0.48 28.16 13.07
CA ILE A 6 1.24 27.91 11.85
C ILE A 6 2.46 27.04 12.13
N LEU A 7 3.22 27.34 13.18
CA LEU A 7 4.39 26.56 13.56
C LEU A 7 4.02 25.12 13.93
N ALA A 8 2.97 24.93 14.73
CA ALA A 8 2.49 23.61 15.11
C ALA A 8 2.11 22.75 13.89
N ASN A 9 1.42 23.34 12.91
CA ASN A 9 1.04 22.64 11.68
C ASN A 9 2.25 22.22 10.84
N ILE A 10 3.28 23.08 10.73
CA ILE A 10 4.52 22.76 10.01
C ILE A 10 5.26 21.62 10.70
N THR A 11 5.42 21.70 12.01
CA THR A 11 6.08 20.65 12.80
C THR A 11 5.32 19.34 12.66
N GLN A 12 3.99 19.33 12.77
CA GLN A 12 3.18 18.14 12.58
C GLN A 12 3.39 17.51 11.20
N TYR A 13 3.30 18.32 10.13
CA TYR A 13 3.46 17.82 8.75
C TYR A 13 4.84 17.17 8.53
N ILE A 14 5.91 17.81 9.00
CA ILE A 14 7.27 17.28 8.87
C ILE A 14 7.45 16.02 9.73
N SER A 15 6.94 16.02 10.97
CA SER A 15 7.04 14.87 11.87
C SER A 15 6.29 13.65 11.35
N GLU A 16 5.09 13.81 10.77
CA GLU A 16 4.34 12.72 10.14
C GLU A 16 5.09 12.12 8.94
N ALA A 17 5.68 12.98 8.09
CA ALA A 17 6.51 12.53 6.98
C ALA A 17 7.76 11.78 7.46
N ALA A 18 8.43 12.30 8.49
CA ALA A 18 9.60 11.66 9.08
C ALA A 18 9.26 10.30 9.69
N MET A 19 8.14 10.18 10.40
CA MET A 19 7.66 8.91 10.95
C MET A 19 7.32 7.90 9.86
N ARG A 20 6.83 8.35 8.70
CA ARG A 20 6.57 7.45 7.56
C ARG A 20 7.85 6.91 6.91
N ILE A 21 8.93 7.70 6.87
CA ILE A 21 10.19 7.32 6.21
C ILE A 21 11.13 6.56 7.15
N PHE A 22 11.21 7.00 8.41
CA PHE A 22 12.18 6.51 9.39
C PHE A 22 11.54 5.73 10.55
N GLY A 23 10.21 5.62 10.57
CA GLY A 23 9.52 4.78 11.54
C GLY A 23 9.81 3.29 11.30
N PRO A 24 9.54 2.45 12.31
CA PRO A 24 9.64 1.01 12.14
C PRO A 24 8.80 0.57 10.94
N THR A 25 9.42 -0.16 10.01
CA THR A 25 8.68 -0.70 8.88
C THR A 25 7.74 -1.79 9.38
N ASP A 26 6.46 -1.72 9.01
CA ASP A 26 5.53 -2.84 9.15
C ASP A 26 5.79 -3.86 8.03
N ASP A 27 7.00 -4.42 8.03
CA ASP A 27 7.44 -5.43 7.07
C ASP A 27 7.02 -6.84 7.52
N GLN A 28 5.87 -6.97 8.18
CA GLN A 28 5.24 -8.24 8.54
C GLN A 28 4.58 -8.88 7.31
N TYR A 29 5.25 -8.87 6.16
CA TYR A 29 4.78 -9.61 5.00
C TYR A 29 5.05 -11.10 5.22
N PRO A 30 4.11 -11.98 4.84
CA PRO A 30 4.36 -13.41 4.86
C PRO A 30 5.62 -13.75 4.06
N ASN A 31 6.46 -14.67 4.56
CA ASN A 31 7.67 -15.13 3.88
C ASN A 31 7.41 -15.68 2.46
N ILE A 32 6.16 -16.01 2.15
CA ILE A 32 5.70 -16.44 0.83
C ILE A 32 4.40 -15.73 0.48
N GLY A 33 4.28 -15.22 -0.75
CA GLY A 33 3.00 -14.77 -1.28
C GLY A 33 2.05 -15.96 -1.45
N VAL A 34 0.79 -15.81 -1.05
CA VAL A 34 -0.26 -16.79 -1.36
C VAL A 34 -0.84 -16.39 -2.71
N GLN A 35 -0.78 -17.25 -3.72
CA GLN A 35 -1.47 -17.03 -5.00
C GLN A 35 -2.98 -17.31 -4.78
N PRO A 36 -3.85 -16.28 -4.72
CA PRO A 36 -5.26 -16.48 -4.37
C PRO A 36 -6.07 -17.02 -5.56
N PHE A 37 -5.52 -16.94 -6.77
CA PHE A 37 -6.15 -17.43 -7.99
C PHE A 37 -5.23 -18.43 -8.68
N THR A 38 -5.61 -19.70 -8.64
CA THR A 38 -5.18 -20.67 -9.63
C THR A 38 -6.04 -20.41 -10.86
N GLY A 39 -5.51 -19.67 -11.84
CA GLY A 39 -6.25 -19.47 -13.09
C GLY A 39 -6.53 -20.82 -13.74
N GLU A 40 -7.79 -21.12 -14.03
CA GLU A 40 -8.10 -22.31 -14.84
C GLU A 40 -7.52 -22.09 -16.25
N PRO A 41 -6.76 -23.06 -16.80
CA PRO A 41 -6.30 -22.96 -18.17
C PRO A 41 -7.50 -22.77 -19.11
N TYR A 42 -7.41 -21.80 -20.01
CA TYR A 42 -8.43 -21.57 -21.04
C TYR A 42 -8.65 -22.87 -21.84
N LYS A 43 -9.84 -23.48 -21.69
CA LYS A 43 -10.25 -24.62 -22.50
C LYS A 43 -10.65 -24.11 -23.89
N LYS A 44 -9.72 -24.19 -24.85
CA LYS A 44 -10.03 -23.93 -26.26
C LYS A 44 -11.03 -24.99 -26.73
N GLY A 45 -12.32 -24.62 -26.82
CA GLY A 45 -13.35 -25.59 -27.22
C GLY A 45 -14.73 -25.06 -27.60
N THR A 46 -15.04 -23.77 -27.43
CA THR A 46 -16.37 -23.23 -27.83
C THR A 46 -16.33 -21.87 -28.51
N ALA A 47 -15.15 -21.31 -28.76
CA ALA A 47 -15.04 -20.02 -29.46
C ALA A 47 -15.32 -20.11 -30.97
N ASP A 48 -15.33 -21.32 -31.54
CA ASP A 48 -15.54 -21.56 -32.98
C ASP A 48 -17.00 -21.88 -33.34
N SER A 49 -17.95 -21.75 -32.42
CA SER A 49 -19.39 -21.87 -32.71
C SER A 49 -20.14 -20.58 -32.37
N TRP A 50 -19.96 -19.57 -33.21
CA TRP A 50 -20.87 -18.43 -33.34
C TRP A 50 -21.53 -18.48 -34.72
#